data_AF-A0A9P5BDK4-F1
#
_entry.id   AF-A0A9P5BDK4-F1
#
_cell.length_a   1.000
_cell.length_b   1.000
_cell.length_c   1.000
_cell.angle_alpha   90.00
_cell.angle_beta   90.00
_cell.angle_gamma   90.00
#
_symmetry.space_group_name_H-M   'P 1'
#
loop_
_entity.id
_entity.type
_entity.pdbx_description
1 polymer ?
#
loop_
_entity_poly.entity_id
_entity_poly.type
_entity_poly.pdbx_seq_one_letter_code
_entity_poly.pdbx_strand_id
1 'polypeptide(L)'
;MVQYPFPIPNGSPFPGSNIPFGIFHNEDNLDPRAGTAVGDHVLDLRILIQNGLPLDESIKEALASRSTGQSSLNAFAALAANVRNTLRKATATSISPWIVTVETLEEAGALLTTEDLGLRGGKSTTIPFLRCQDGVAVRVSTSLSRNGVTEDLLGRSDLKNLHWSPFQMVAHHSSSGCGLEIGDLLGTGTLSSSTEQIKEFGSHHDPTRRSGCLAELVLGGTWPFTLSNGSELGWLEDGDIVTMEGWAGSGDRVIGFGGVSAKILPAKEFPWCTP
;
A
#
# COMPACT_ATOMS: atom_id res chain seq x y z
N MET A 1 2.48 -14.65 -9.61
CA MET A 1 3.93 -14.44 -9.62
C MET A 1 4.20 -13.16 -10.40
N VAL A 2 4.37 -11.99 -9.74
CA VAL A 2 4.91 -10.79 -10.41
C VAL A 2 6.02 -11.24 -11.33
N GLN A 3 5.76 -11.17 -12.64
CA GLN A 3 6.78 -11.47 -13.62
C GLN A 3 7.66 -10.23 -13.63
N TYR A 4 8.75 -10.32 -12.89
CA TYR A 4 9.88 -9.45 -13.15
C TYR A 4 10.29 -9.66 -14.61
N PRO A 5 10.79 -8.63 -15.31
CA PRO A 5 11.24 -8.76 -16.70
C PRO A 5 12.42 -9.73 -16.85
N PHE A 6 12.87 -10.34 -15.75
CA PHE A 6 13.92 -11.33 -15.65
C PHE A 6 13.53 -12.40 -14.60
N PRO A 7 13.98 -13.66 -14.73
CA PRO A 7 13.73 -14.71 -13.77
C PRO A 7 14.46 -14.45 -12.44
N ILE A 8 13.80 -14.67 -11.31
CA ILE A 8 14.43 -14.68 -9.98
C ILE A 8 14.73 -16.13 -9.59
N PRO A 9 15.99 -16.52 -9.33
CA PRO A 9 16.33 -17.87 -8.91
C PRO A 9 15.61 -18.30 -7.63
N ASN A 10 15.15 -19.56 -7.59
CA ASN A 10 14.62 -20.16 -6.36
C ASN A 10 15.69 -20.16 -5.27
N GLY A 11 15.35 -19.64 -4.09
CA GLY A 11 16.28 -19.52 -2.97
C GLY A 11 17.25 -18.34 -3.05
N SER A 12 17.05 -17.40 -4.00
CA SER A 12 17.82 -16.16 -4.02
C SER A 12 17.76 -15.44 -2.66
N PRO A 13 18.88 -14.88 -2.16
CA PRO A 13 18.85 -14.03 -0.97
C PRO A 13 18.12 -12.70 -1.21
N PHE A 14 17.83 -12.35 -2.47
CA PHE A 14 17.16 -11.12 -2.90
C PHE A 14 15.85 -11.43 -3.66
N PRO A 15 14.86 -12.09 -3.03
CA PRO A 15 13.57 -12.34 -3.65
C PRO A 15 12.80 -11.03 -3.86
N GLY A 16 11.77 -11.04 -4.71
CA GLY A 16 10.90 -9.88 -4.91
C GLY A 16 10.19 -9.37 -3.64
N SER A 17 10.19 -10.15 -2.55
CA SER A 17 9.66 -9.78 -1.24
C SER A 17 10.70 -9.16 -0.30
N ASN A 18 12.00 -9.24 -0.63
CA ASN A 18 13.11 -8.67 0.13
C ASN A 18 14.03 -7.93 -0.84
N ILE A 19 13.76 -6.63 -0.97
CA ILE A 19 14.42 -5.74 -1.93
C ILE A 19 15.29 -4.74 -1.13
N PRO A 20 16.48 -5.18 -0.62
CA PRO A 20 17.34 -4.34 0.19
C PRO A 20 18.03 -3.29 -0.68
N PHE A 21 18.27 -2.12 -0.12
CA PHE A 21 19.15 -1.14 -0.76
C PHE A 21 20.61 -1.52 -0.51
N GLY A 22 21.44 -1.38 -1.53
CA GLY A 22 22.87 -1.66 -1.47
C GLY A 22 23.65 -0.69 -2.35
N ILE A 23 24.97 -0.70 -2.21
CA ILE A 23 25.88 -0.07 -3.16
C ILE A 23 26.38 -1.15 -4.11
N PHE A 24 26.34 -0.86 -5.40
CA PHE A 24 26.86 -1.75 -6.43
C PHE A 24 27.66 -0.96 -7.46
N HIS A 25 28.48 -1.69 -8.20
CA HIS A 25 29.11 -1.26 -9.44
C HIS A 25 29.09 -2.46 -10.39
N ASN A 26 29.38 -2.25 -11.67
CA ASN A 26 29.54 -3.35 -12.64
C ASN A 26 30.89 -3.22 -13.36
N GLU A 27 31.25 -4.22 -14.15
CA GLU A 27 32.55 -4.27 -14.83
C GLU A 27 32.72 -3.11 -15.82
N ASP A 28 31.64 -2.71 -16.48
CA ASP A 28 31.62 -1.60 -17.45
C ASP A 28 31.62 -0.21 -16.78
N ASN A 29 31.20 -0.12 -15.51
CA ASN A 29 31.13 1.12 -14.77
C ASN A 29 31.40 0.90 -13.28
N LEU A 30 32.64 1.23 -12.90
CA LEU A 30 33.16 1.15 -11.53
C LEU A 30 32.64 2.25 -10.60
N ASP A 31 31.82 3.20 -11.09
CA ASP A 31 31.17 4.22 -10.26
C ASP A 31 30.17 3.56 -9.29
N PRO A 32 30.45 3.57 -7.97
CA PRO A 32 29.60 2.93 -6.98
C PRO A 32 28.32 3.73 -6.80
N ARG A 33 27.17 3.06 -6.89
CA ARG A 33 25.86 3.71 -6.86
C ARG A 33 24.84 2.92 -6.07
N ALA A 34 23.83 3.64 -5.56
CA ALA A 34 22.75 3.03 -4.81
C ALA A 34 21.82 2.27 -5.75
N GLY A 35 21.57 1.02 -5.41
CA GLY A 35 20.68 0.13 -6.15
C GLY A 35 19.88 -0.73 -5.21
N THR A 36 18.92 -1.47 -5.75
CA THR A 36 18.28 -2.54 -5.01
C THR A 36 18.36 -3.84 -5.79
N ALA A 37 18.82 -4.90 -5.12
CA ALA A 37 19.02 -6.20 -5.73
C ALA A 37 17.68 -6.93 -5.83
N VAL A 38 17.44 -7.57 -6.97
CA VAL A 38 16.28 -8.41 -7.24
C VAL A 38 16.75 -9.61 -8.08
N GLY A 39 16.76 -10.80 -7.49
CA GLY A 39 17.41 -11.96 -8.09
C GLY A 39 18.89 -11.70 -8.33
N ASP A 40 19.34 -11.93 -9.56
CA ASP A 40 20.73 -11.69 -9.99
C ASP A 40 20.93 -10.29 -10.60
N HIS A 41 19.89 -9.45 -10.56
CA HIS A 41 19.89 -8.12 -11.16
C HIS A 41 19.90 -7.04 -10.08
N VAL A 42 20.36 -5.85 -10.47
CA VAL A 42 20.29 -4.66 -9.63
C VAL A 42 19.50 -3.58 -10.35
N LEU A 43 18.47 -3.08 -9.68
CA LEU A 43 17.72 -1.92 -10.11
C LEU A 43 18.48 -0.65 -9.68
N ASP A 44 19.05 0.05 -10.66
CA ASP A 44 19.86 1.25 -10.45
C ASP A 44 18.97 2.46 -10.10
N LEU A 45 19.06 2.94 -8.86
CA LEU A 45 18.23 4.05 -8.40
C LEU A 45 18.56 5.36 -9.12
N ARG A 46 19.82 5.59 -9.49
CA ARG A 46 20.22 6.80 -10.24
C ARG A 46 19.48 6.85 -11.56
N ILE A 47 19.46 5.74 -12.29
CA ILE A 47 18.80 5.66 -13.60
C ILE A 47 17.30 5.87 -13.45
N LEU A 48 16.67 5.28 -12.43
CA LEU A 48 15.25 5.48 -12.16
C LEU A 48 14.91 6.95 -11.85
N ILE A 49 15.73 7.63 -11.05
CA ILE A 49 15.54 9.06 -10.74
C ILE A 49 15.67 9.91 -12.01
N GLN A 50 16.68 9.63 -12.84
CA GLN A 50 16.93 10.36 -14.09
C GLN A 50 15.86 10.12 -15.16
N ASN A 51 15.20 8.96 -15.17
CA ASN A 51 14.30 8.54 -16.24
C ASN A 51 12.82 8.52 -15.85
N GLY A 52 12.43 9.29 -14.84
CA GLY A 52 11.02 9.68 -14.67
C GLY A 52 10.26 9.00 -13.53
N LEU A 53 10.91 8.68 -12.41
CA LEU A 53 10.17 8.53 -11.15
C LEU A 53 9.46 9.86 -10.80
N PRO A 54 8.13 9.89 -10.62
CA PRO A 54 7.40 11.11 -10.32
C PRO A 54 7.54 11.44 -8.83
N LEU A 55 8.74 11.89 -8.46
CA LEU A 55 9.10 12.35 -7.12
C LEU A 55 9.15 13.88 -7.10
N ASP A 56 8.92 14.48 -5.93
CA ASP A 56 9.19 15.89 -5.70
C ASP A 56 10.65 16.21 -6.03
N GLU A 57 10.92 17.40 -6.59
CA GLU A 57 12.28 17.78 -6.99
C GLU A 57 13.26 17.78 -5.81
N SER A 58 12.81 18.16 -4.62
CA SER A 58 13.64 18.07 -3.40
C SER A 58 14.03 16.63 -3.05
N ILE A 59 13.13 15.66 -3.31
CA ILE A 59 13.38 14.24 -3.12
C ILE A 59 14.30 13.71 -4.22
N LYS A 60 14.10 14.14 -5.48
CA LYS A 60 15.01 13.81 -6.59
C LYS A 60 16.42 14.31 -6.34
N GLU A 61 16.58 15.56 -5.90
CA GLU A 61 17.88 16.15 -5.55
C GLU A 61 18.53 15.43 -4.36
N ALA A 62 17.77 15.16 -3.30
CA ALA A 62 18.28 14.43 -2.13
C ALA A 62 18.74 13.01 -2.51
N LEU A 63 18.00 12.34 -3.39
CA LEU A 63 18.38 11.03 -3.88
C LEU A 63 19.57 11.11 -4.84
N ALA A 64 19.54 11.99 -5.85
CA ALA A 64 20.59 12.11 -6.87
C ALA A 64 21.96 12.46 -6.27
N SER A 65 21.98 13.35 -5.28
CA SER A 65 23.21 13.75 -4.58
C SER A 65 23.83 12.65 -3.72
N ARG A 66 23.09 11.57 -3.42
CA ARG A 66 23.51 10.49 -2.51
C ARG A 66 23.42 9.09 -3.11
N SER A 67 22.86 8.94 -4.31
CA SER A 67 22.74 7.67 -5.03
C SER A 67 23.92 7.42 -5.99
N THR A 68 24.89 8.33 -6.08
CA THR A 68 26.00 8.30 -7.05
C THR A 68 27.34 8.60 -6.39
N GLY A 69 28.42 7.94 -6.83
CA GLY A 69 29.78 8.18 -6.34
C GLY A 69 30.03 7.83 -4.86
N GLN A 70 29.19 7.01 -4.23
CA GLN A 70 29.30 6.66 -2.82
C GLN A 70 29.69 5.19 -2.68
N SER A 71 30.85 4.90 -2.08
CA SER A 71 31.34 3.54 -1.85
C SER A 71 30.63 2.81 -0.69
N SER A 72 29.71 3.47 0.02
CA SER A 72 28.97 2.87 1.14
C SER A 72 27.52 3.32 1.19
N LEU A 73 26.65 2.45 1.70
CA LEU A 73 25.21 2.73 1.83
C LEU A 73 24.93 3.83 2.86
N ASN A 74 25.90 4.18 3.71
CA ASN A 74 25.72 5.12 4.81
C ASN A 74 25.16 6.47 4.36
N ALA A 75 25.61 6.99 3.21
CA ALA A 75 25.10 8.24 2.66
C ALA A 75 23.62 8.17 2.26
N PHE A 76 23.19 7.03 1.70
CA PHE A 76 21.79 6.77 1.35
C PHE A 76 20.94 6.41 2.59
N ALA A 77 21.49 5.65 3.54
CA ALA A 77 20.85 5.30 4.80
C ALA A 77 20.71 6.51 5.74
N ALA A 78 21.55 7.53 5.58
CA ALA A 78 21.44 8.81 6.27
C ALA A 78 20.34 9.73 5.71
N LEU A 79 19.73 9.38 4.56
CA LEU A 79 18.55 10.11 4.07
C LEU A 79 17.43 10.07 5.12
N ALA A 80 16.52 11.04 5.05
CA ALA A 80 15.34 10.98 5.90
C ALA A 80 14.45 9.79 5.50
N ALA A 81 13.78 9.16 6.48
CA ALA A 81 12.99 7.96 6.25
C ALA A 81 11.85 8.19 5.23
N ASN A 82 11.30 9.41 5.18
CA ASN A 82 10.33 9.83 4.17
C ASN A 82 10.91 9.71 2.75
N VAL A 83 12.13 10.20 2.48
CA VAL A 83 12.79 10.11 1.16
C VAL A 83 12.92 8.66 0.69
N ARG A 84 13.34 7.75 1.58
CA ARG A 84 13.44 6.31 1.26
C ARG A 84 12.08 5.63 1.06
N ASN A 85 11.04 6.07 1.77
CA ASN A 85 9.69 5.51 1.64
C ASN A 85 8.96 6.01 0.40
N THR A 86 9.16 7.26 -0.01
CA THR A 86 8.54 7.83 -1.21
C THR A 86 8.93 7.04 -2.45
N LEU A 87 10.21 6.65 -2.57
CA LEU A 87 10.70 5.82 -3.68
C LEU A 87 9.90 4.51 -3.84
N ARG A 88 9.44 3.89 -2.75
CA ARG A 88 8.65 2.64 -2.79
C ARG A 88 7.18 2.84 -3.16
N LYS A 89 6.67 4.07 -3.10
CA LYS A 89 5.23 4.39 -3.26
C LYS A 89 4.94 5.32 -4.43
N ALA A 90 5.97 5.87 -5.08
CA ALA A 90 5.83 6.93 -6.06
C ALA A 90 5.28 6.48 -7.43
N THR A 91 5.09 5.19 -7.70
CA THR A 91 4.74 4.74 -9.06
C THR A 91 3.28 5.02 -9.42
N ALA A 92 2.33 4.65 -8.55
CA ALA A 92 0.92 4.89 -8.77
C ALA A 92 0.13 4.87 -7.45
N THR A 93 -0.85 5.75 -7.34
CA THR A 93 -1.90 5.70 -6.31
C THR A 93 -3.23 5.97 -6.99
N SER A 94 -4.21 5.11 -6.76
CA SER A 94 -5.56 5.24 -7.32
C SER A 94 -6.55 5.57 -6.21
N ILE A 95 -7.48 6.47 -6.50
CA ILE A 95 -8.60 6.83 -5.62
C ILE A 95 -9.92 6.64 -6.37
N SER A 96 -11.00 6.33 -5.65
CA SER A 96 -12.33 6.32 -6.25
C SER A 96 -12.75 7.74 -6.64
N PRO A 97 -13.61 7.90 -7.66
CA PRO A 97 -13.97 9.23 -8.17
C PRO A 97 -14.96 9.99 -7.28
N TRP A 98 -15.64 9.30 -6.34
CA TRP A 98 -16.70 9.88 -5.52
C TRP A 98 -16.21 10.23 -4.12
N ILE A 99 -16.22 11.53 -3.80
CA ILE A 99 -15.96 12.02 -2.45
C ILE A 99 -17.27 11.94 -1.65
N VAL A 100 -17.33 11.00 -0.71
CA VAL A 100 -18.43 10.89 0.26
C VAL A 100 -18.14 11.82 1.43
N THR A 101 -19.10 12.72 1.72
CA THR A 101 -18.94 13.73 2.78
C THR A 101 -19.11 13.14 4.18
N VAL A 102 -18.61 13.85 5.20
CA VAL A 102 -18.76 13.45 6.60
C VAL A 102 -20.23 13.48 7.02
N GLU A 103 -20.98 14.45 6.51
CA GLU A 103 -22.43 14.59 6.72
C GLU A 103 -23.18 13.39 6.13
N THR A 104 -22.82 12.93 4.94
CA THR A 104 -23.40 11.71 4.35
C THR A 104 -23.08 10.47 5.18
N LEU A 105 -21.87 10.38 5.74
CA LEU A 105 -21.51 9.29 6.65
C LEU A 105 -22.32 9.35 7.95
N GLU A 106 -22.58 10.55 8.48
CA GLU A 106 -23.45 10.75 9.65
C GLU A 106 -24.88 10.30 9.36
N GLU A 107 -25.47 10.72 8.24
CA GLU A 107 -26.82 10.34 7.81
C GLU A 107 -27.00 8.82 7.64
N ALA A 108 -25.93 8.14 7.18
CA ALA A 108 -25.87 6.69 7.04
C ALA A 108 -25.62 5.95 8.37
N GLY A 109 -25.41 6.67 9.48
CA GLY A 109 -25.08 6.08 10.79
C GLY A 109 -23.68 5.45 10.83
N ALA A 110 -22.76 5.98 10.02
CA ALA A 110 -21.39 5.49 9.89
C ALA A 110 -20.38 6.25 10.77
N LEU A 111 -20.77 7.37 11.38
CA LEU A 111 -20.02 7.98 12.48
C LEU A 111 -20.34 7.22 13.77
N LEU A 112 -19.30 6.70 14.41
CA LEU A 112 -19.39 5.85 15.59
C LEU A 112 -18.76 6.53 16.78
N THR A 113 -19.19 6.17 17.98
CA THR A 113 -18.52 6.58 19.21
C THR A 113 -17.47 5.54 19.65
N THR A 114 -16.55 5.94 20.52
CA THR A 114 -15.62 5.00 21.16
C THR A 114 -16.33 3.95 22.03
N GLU A 115 -17.56 4.25 22.48
CA GLU A 115 -18.42 3.28 23.17
C GLU A 115 -18.88 2.20 22.19
N ASP A 116 -19.37 2.58 21.01
CA ASP A 116 -19.76 1.64 19.94
C ASP A 116 -18.59 0.74 19.51
N LEU A 117 -17.37 1.27 19.55
CA LEU A 117 -16.14 0.58 19.16
C LEU A 117 -15.49 -0.24 20.28
N GLY A 118 -15.94 -0.07 21.53
CA GLY A 118 -15.35 -0.72 22.70
C GLY A 118 -13.90 -0.30 22.99
N LEU A 119 -13.61 1.01 22.99
CA LEU A 119 -12.33 1.64 23.40
C LEU A 119 -11.07 0.82 23.04
N ARG A 120 -10.85 0.59 21.74
CA ARG A 120 -9.72 -0.22 21.25
C ARG A 120 -8.56 0.64 20.73
N GLY A 121 -7.34 0.19 21.03
CA GLY A 121 -6.11 0.76 20.47
C GLY A 121 -5.89 2.23 20.83
N GLY A 122 -5.39 3.02 19.89
CA GLY A 122 -5.11 4.45 20.07
C GLY A 122 -6.37 5.28 20.34
N LYS A 123 -7.55 4.73 20.05
CA LYS A 123 -8.84 5.36 20.39
C LYS A 123 -9.10 5.42 21.90
N SER A 124 -8.41 4.62 22.72
CA SER A 124 -8.48 4.70 24.19
C SER A 124 -7.37 5.54 24.82
N THR A 125 -6.62 6.30 24.00
CA THR A 125 -5.51 7.12 24.48
C THR A 125 -5.94 8.15 25.52
N THR A 126 -5.06 8.39 26.49
CA THR A 126 -5.22 9.45 27.49
C THR A 126 -4.49 10.74 27.10
N ILE A 127 -3.77 10.76 25.97
CA ILE A 127 -3.02 11.93 25.48
C ILE A 127 -4.00 13.04 25.08
N PRO A 128 -4.00 14.21 25.75
CA PRO A 128 -5.08 15.20 25.62
C PRO A 128 -5.40 15.63 24.18
N PHE A 129 -4.39 15.94 23.36
CA PHE A 129 -4.61 16.42 21.99
C PHE A 129 -5.02 15.32 21.00
N LEU A 130 -4.93 14.04 21.40
CA LEU A 130 -5.37 12.89 20.60
C LEU A 130 -6.64 12.24 21.16
N ARG A 131 -7.22 12.77 22.24
CA ARG A 131 -8.51 12.25 22.73
C ARG A 131 -9.60 12.60 21.72
N CYS A 132 -10.22 11.57 21.17
CA CYS A 132 -11.34 11.69 20.26
C CYS A 132 -12.33 10.58 20.59
N GLN A 133 -13.60 10.95 20.79
CA GLN A 133 -14.67 9.99 21.04
C GLN A 133 -15.31 9.49 19.74
N ASP A 134 -14.93 10.07 18.61
CA ASP A 134 -15.52 9.77 17.31
C ASP A 134 -14.64 8.80 16.51
N GLY A 135 -15.32 7.93 15.78
CA GLY A 135 -14.78 7.00 14.83
C GLY A 135 -15.69 6.93 13.61
N VAL A 136 -15.28 6.13 12.64
CA VAL A 136 -16.00 6.00 11.37
C VAL A 136 -15.93 4.56 10.90
N ALA A 137 -17.07 4.04 10.44
CA ALA A 137 -17.20 2.71 9.85
C ALA A 137 -17.43 2.81 8.34
N VAL A 138 -16.42 2.40 7.59
CA VAL A 138 -16.49 2.25 6.13
C VAL A 138 -15.94 0.88 5.83
N ARG A 139 -16.82 0.00 5.35
CA ARG A 139 -16.46 -1.34 4.90
C ARG A 139 -15.81 -1.23 3.53
N VAL A 140 -14.77 -2.02 3.32
CA VAL A 140 -14.00 -2.08 2.07
C VAL A 140 -13.85 -3.53 1.66
N SER A 141 -14.02 -3.82 0.37
CA SER A 141 -13.62 -5.07 -0.25
C SER A 141 -12.53 -4.84 -1.29
N THR A 142 -11.67 -5.83 -1.44
CA THR A 142 -10.66 -5.87 -2.50
C THR A 142 -10.79 -7.18 -3.25
N SER A 143 -10.88 -7.10 -4.57
CA SER A 143 -10.98 -8.24 -5.47
C SER A 143 -9.92 -8.18 -6.56
N LEU A 144 -9.65 -9.33 -7.16
CA LEU A 144 -8.73 -9.51 -8.28
C LEU A 144 -9.46 -10.18 -9.43
N SER A 145 -9.32 -9.63 -10.63
CA SER A 145 -9.60 -10.34 -11.87
C SER A 145 -8.32 -10.66 -12.62
N ARG A 146 -8.10 -11.95 -12.88
CA ARG A 146 -6.99 -12.45 -13.70
C ARG A 146 -7.54 -13.08 -14.97
N ASN A 147 -7.01 -12.67 -16.13
CA ASN A 147 -7.44 -13.13 -17.46
C ASN A 147 -8.92 -12.86 -17.80
N GLY A 148 -9.61 -11.99 -17.05
CA GLY A 148 -11.00 -11.59 -17.33
C GLY A 148 -12.05 -12.68 -17.11
N VAL A 149 -11.73 -13.76 -16.40
CA VAL A 149 -12.62 -14.93 -16.25
C VAL A 149 -13.36 -14.97 -14.91
N THR A 150 -12.70 -14.61 -13.81
CA THR A 150 -13.32 -14.61 -12.48
C THR A 150 -12.86 -13.41 -11.64
N GLU A 151 -13.74 -12.92 -10.78
CA GLU A 151 -13.41 -11.92 -9.75
C GLU A 151 -13.29 -12.64 -8.40
N ASP A 152 -12.06 -12.78 -7.93
CA ASP A 152 -11.73 -13.41 -6.66
C ASP A 152 -11.66 -12.36 -5.56
N LEU A 153 -12.48 -12.52 -4.51
CA LEU A 153 -12.38 -11.69 -3.32
C LEU A 153 -11.05 -11.98 -2.63
N LEU A 154 -10.19 -10.97 -2.49
CA LEU A 154 -8.91 -11.10 -1.80
C LEU A 154 -9.05 -10.79 -0.31
N GLY A 155 -9.81 -9.75 0.03
CA GLY A 155 -9.94 -9.31 1.41
C GLY A 155 -11.11 -8.36 1.64
N ARG A 156 -11.54 -8.28 2.89
CA ARG A 156 -12.48 -7.30 3.42
C ARG A 156 -11.97 -6.72 4.72
N SER A 157 -12.22 -5.43 4.92
CA SER A 157 -11.94 -4.76 6.18
C SER A 157 -12.93 -3.63 6.42
N ASP A 158 -12.84 -3.02 7.58
CA ASP A 158 -13.66 -1.88 7.97
C ASP A 158 -12.75 -0.82 8.58
N LEU A 159 -12.91 0.43 8.17
CA LEU A 159 -12.14 1.57 8.63
C LEU A 159 -12.17 1.71 10.16
N LYS A 160 -13.27 1.25 10.81
CA LYS A 160 -13.37 1.24 12.27
C LYS A 160 -12.32 0.38 12.95
N ASN A 161 -11.71 -0.58 12.23
CA ASN A 161 -10.68 -1.48 12.75
C ASN A 161 -9.31 -0.82 12.91
N LEU A 162 -9.09 0.37 12.34
CA LEU A 162 -7.83 1.10 12.50
C LEU A 162 -7.50 1.35 13.97
N HIS A 163 -6.21 1.38 14.29
CA HIS A 163 -5.77 1.67 15.66
C HIS A 163 -6.03 3.14 16.06
N TRP A 164 -5.89 4.06 15.11
CA TRP A 164 -6.17 5.50 15.26
C TRP A 164 -7.33 5.90 14.35
N SER A 165 -8.25 6.74 14.82
CA SER A 165 -9.32 7.26 13.95
C SER A 165 -8.77 8.29 12.96
N PRO A 166 -9.41 8.50 11.80
CA PRO A 166 -9.01 9.56 10.86
C PRO A 166 -8.96 10.95 11.52
N PHE A 167 -9.85 11.22 12.48
CA PHE A 167 -9.83 12.46 13.26
C PHE A 167 -8.53 12.61 14.08
N GLN A 168 -8.09 11.54 14.73
CA GLN A 168 -6.81 11.53 15.47
C GLN A 168 -5.62 11.68 14.52
N MET A 169 -5.69 11.13 13.31
CA MET A 169 -4.63 11.27 12.30
C MET A 169 -4.46 12.74 11.87
N VAL A 170 -5.56 13.45 11.63
CA VAL A 170 -5.56 14.89 11.29
C VAL A 170 -5.04 15.73 12.46
N ALA A 171 -5.51 15.46 13.68
CA ALA A 171 -5.01 16.15 14.88
C ALA A 171 -3.51 15.92 15.09
N HIS A 172 -3.03 14.70 14.88
CA HIS A 172 -1.60 14.40 14.98
C HIS A 172 -0.78 15.14 13.91
N HIS A 173 -1.24 15.12 12.65
CA HIS A 173 -0.57 15.77 11.53
C HIS A 173 -0.35 17.27 11.79
N SER A 174 -1.36 17.96 12.31
CA SER A 174 -1.31 19.41 12.57
C SER A 174 -0.65 19.79 13.91
N SER A 175 -0.37 18.82 14.79
CA SER A 175 0.07 19.08 16.18
C SER A 175 1.41 19.82 16.30
N SER A 176 2.30 19.73 15.31
CA SER A 176 3.60 20.41 15.28
C SER A 176 3.58 21.73 14.49
N GLY A 177 2.41 22.18 14.05
CA GLY A 177 2.24 23.37 13.20
C GLY A 177 2.33 23.09 11.70
N CYS A 178 2.25 21.83 11.27
CA CYS A 178 2.10 21.49 9.86
C CYS A 178 0.73 21.98 9.36
N GLY A 179 0.72 22.76 8.28
CA GLY A 179 -0.50 23.21 7.63
C GLY A 179 -1.20 22.10 6.88
N LEU A 180 -2.51 22.27 6.68
CA LEU A 180 -3.33 21.47 5.76
C LEU A 180 -4.00 22.44 4.78
N GLU A 181 -4.04 22.06 3.52
CA GLU A 181 -4.67 22.83 2.44
C GLU A 181 -5.90 22.12 1.87
N ILE A 182 -6.77 22.88 1.22
CA ILE A 182 -7.93 22.31 0.52
C ILE A 182 -7.41 21.42 -0.60
N GLY A 183 -7.84 20.16 -0.60
CA GLY A 183 -7.43 19.16 -1.57
C GLY A 183 -6.34 18.21 -1.08
N ASP A 184 -5.79 18.42 0.12
CA ASP A 184 -4.88 17.45 0.74
C ASP A 184 -5.55 16.09 0.93
N LEU A 185 -4.80 15.03 0.62
CA LEU A 185 -5.25 13.64 0.76
C LEU A 185 -4.45 12.94 1.87
N LEU A 186 -5.15 12.49 2.91
CA LEU A 186 -4.55 11.71 4.00
C LEU A 186 -4.89 10.23 3.84
N GLY A 187 -3.88 9.42 3.53
CA GLY A 187 -4.02 7.97 3.49
C GLY A 187 -4.12 7.37 4.89
N THR A 188 -5.07 6.46 5.09
CA THR A 188 -5.30 5.74 6.35
C THR A 188 -4.21 4.74 6.72
N GLY A 189 -3.39 4.35 5.74
CA GLY A 189 -2.59 3.14 5.80
C GLY A 189 -3.40 1.91 5.38
N THR A 190 -2.75 0.75 5.38
CA THR A 190 -3.35 -0.54 5.01
C THR A 190 -4.42 -0.94 6.04
N LEU A 191 -5.63 -1.27 5.58
CA LEU A 191 -6.74 -1.73 6.42
C LEU A 191 -6.77 -3.26 6.48
N SER A 192 -6.39 -3.82 7.62
CA SER A 192 -6.46 -5.26 7.89
C SER A 192 -7.34 -5.54 9.10
N SER A 193 -8.03 -6.68 9.08
CA SER A 193 -8.92 -7.15 10.14
C SER A 193 -8.32 -8.33 10.90
N SER A 194 -8.70 -8.51 12.16
CA SER A 194 -8.49 -9.75 12.91
C SER A 194 -9.47 -10.85 12.47
N THR A 195 -9.22 -12.08 12.91
CA THR A 195 -10.11 -13.23 12.69
C THR A 195 -11.49 -13.02 13.30
N GLU A 196 -11.62 -12.24 14.36
CA GLU A 196 -12.88 -11.89 14.99
C GLU A 196 -13.59 -10.77 14.21
N GLN A 197 -12.85 -9.74 13.82
CA GLN A 197 -13.41 -8.59 13.10
C GLN A 197 -13.97 -9.00 11.72
N ILE A 198 -13.34 -9.95 11.04
CA ILE A 198 -13.83 -10.40 9.72
C ILE A 198 -15.18 -11.13 9.80
N LYS A 199 -15.54 -11.69 10.96
CA LYS A 199 -16.84 -12.37 11.16
C LYS A 199 -18.03 -11.42 11.05
N GLU A 200 -17.81 -10.11 11.22
CA GLU A 200 -18.84 -9.09 11.04
C GLU A 200 -19.35 -9.00 9.59
N PHE A 201 -18.59 -9.51 8.64
CA PHE A 201 -19.02 -9.60 7.25
C PHE A 201 -19.90 -10.82 6.98
N GLY A 202 -20.07 -11.73 7.95
CA GLY A 202 -20.88 -12.94 7.87
C GLY A 202 -20.10 -14.20 8.25
N SER A 203 -20.81 -15.22 8.77
CA SER A 203 -20.24 -16.49 9.25
C SER A 203 -19.69 -17.42 8.18
N HIS A 204 -20.00 -17.15 6.90
CA HIS A 204 -19.57 -17.95 5.75
C HIS A 204 -18.32 -17.42 5.05
N HIS A 205 -17.68 -16.37 5.58
CA HIS A 205 -16.48 -15.82 4.96
C HIS A 205 -15.23 -16.53 5.44
N ASP A 206 -14.40 -16.90 4.46
CA ASP A 206 -13.08 -17.46 4.66
C ASP A 206 -12.24 -16.51 5.55
N PRO A 207 -11.77 -16.96 6.73
CA PRO A 207 -11.03 -16.11 7.68
C PRO A 207 -9.72 -15.58 7.10
N THR A 208 -9.25 -16.09 5.97
CA THR A 208 -8.10 -15.54 5.24
C THR A 208 -8.40 -14.21 4.54
N ARG A 209 -9.69 -13.89 4.30
CA ARG A 209 -10.16 -12.66 3.62
C ARG A 209 -10.13 -11.40 4.49
N ARG A 210 -9.13 -11.28 5.35
CA ARG A 210 -9.00 -10.19 6.33
C ARG A 210 -7.82 -9.26 6.07
N SER A 211 -6.95 -9.63 5.13
CA SER A 211 -5.71 -8.93 4.81
C SER A 211 -5.95 -7.70 3.95
N GLY A 212 -5.32 -6.57 4.30
CA GLY A 212 -5.39 -5.33 3.56
C GLY A 212 -4.37 -5.21 2.42
N CYS A 213 -3.40 -6.13 2.34
CA CYS A 213 -2.49 -6.23 1.20
C CYS A 213 -2.13 -7.69 0.89
N LEU A 214 -1.59 -7.91 -0.32
CA LEU A 214 -1.13 -9.23 -0.74
C LEU A 214 0.01 -9.75 0.13
N ALA A 215 0.92 -8.89 0.60
CA ALA A 215 2.02 -9.33 1.46
C ALA A 215 1.52 -10.03 2.73
N GLU A 216 0.40 -9.56 3.29
CA GLU A 216 -0.26 -10.21 4.42
C GLU A 216 -1.04 -11.45 3.99
N LEU A 217 -1.78 -11.39 2.88
CA LEU A 217 -2.58 -12.51 2.36
C LEU A 217 -1.72 -13.74 2.03
N VAL A 218 -0.57 -13.52 1.39
CA VAL A 218 0.31 -14.59 0.89
C VAL A 218 1.53 -14.84 1.77
N LEU A 219 1.55 -14.26 2.98
CA LEU A 219 2.67 -14.34 3.93
C LEU A 219 4.02 -14.05 3.28
N GLY A 220 4.13 -12.90 2.63
CA GLY A 220 5.35 -12.48 1.93
C GLY A 220 5.70 -13.33 0.72
N GLY A 221 4.73 -14.04 0.15
CA GLY A 221 4.89 -14.94 -1.00
C GLY A 221 5.24 -16.39 -0.62
N THR A 222 5.34 -16.70 0.67
CA THR A 222 5.61 -18.07 1.14
C THR A 222 4.39 -18.97 1.09
N TRP A 223 3.18 -18.39 1.07
CA TRP A 223 1.93 -19.12 1.02
C TRP A 223 1.03 -18.55 -0.08
N PRO A 224 1.10 -19.07 -1.32
CA PRO A 224 0.28 -18.58 -2.41
C PRO A 224 -1.22 -18.72 -2.11
N PHE A 225 -2.00 -17.75 -2.58
CA PHE A 225 -3.45 -17.75 -2.47
C PHE A 225 -4.08 -18.47 -3.67
N THR A 226 -4.90 -19.49 -3.46
CA THR A 226 -5.57 -20.22 -4.56
C THR A 226 -6.80 -19.47 -5.07
N LEU A 227 -6.75 -19.02 -6.31
CA LEU A 227 -7.87 -18.39 -7.01
C LEU A 227 -8.98 -19.40 -7.33
N SER A 228 -10.19 -18.91 -7.56
CA SER A 228 -11.38 -19.69 -7.92
C SER A 228 -11.20 -20.61 -9.13
N ASN A 229 -10.32 -20.22 -10.07
CA ASN A 229 -9.98 -21.01 -11.25
C ASN A 229 -8.90 -22.08 -10.99
N GLY A 230 -8.44 -22.22 -9.74
CA GLY A 230 -7.40 -23.16 -9.32
C GLY A 230 -5.96 -22.66 -9.48
N SER A 231 -5.74 -21.49 -10.10
CA SER A 231 -4.39 -20.92 -10.22
C SER A 231 -3.91 -20.28 -8.92
N GLU A 232 -2.59 -20.21 -8.72
CA GLU A 232 -1.99 -19.63 -7.53
C GLU A 232 -1.61 -18.16 -7.71
N LEU A 233 -2.03 -17.34 -6.76
CA LEU A 233 -1.67 -15.94 -6.62
C LEU A 233 -0.64 -15.78 -5.52
N GLY A 234 0.63 -15.57 -5.88
CA GLY A 234 1.66 -15.08 -4.95
C GLY A 234 1.71 -13.55 -4.91
N TRP A 235 1.93 -12.93 -6.07
CA TRP A 235 1.93 -11.47 -6.26
C TRP A 235 1.25 -11.14 -7.60
N LEU A 236 0.89 -9.86 -7.78
CA LEU A 236 0.21 -9.38 -8.99
C LEU A 236 1.02 -9.60 -10.26
N GLU A 237 0.39 -10.08 -11.32
CA GLU A 237 0.97 -10.27 -12.64
C GLU A 237 0.53 -9.19 -13.62
N ASP A 238 1.28 -9.03 -14.69
CA ASP A 238 0.84 -8.23 -15.84
C ASP A 238 -0.52 -8.73 -16.32
N GLY A 239 -1.44 -7.79 -16.52
CA GLY A 239 -2.80 -8.08 -16.93
C GLY A 239 -3.79 -8.21 -15.77
N ASP A 240 -3.33 -8.39 -14.53
CA ASP A 240 -4.20 -8.42 -13.35
C ASP A 240 -4.95 -7.11 -13.17
N ILE A 241 -6.21 -7.19 -12.77
CA ILE A 241 -7.04 -6.04 -12.41
C ILE A 241 -7.41 -6.13 -10.95
N VAL A 242 -6.98 -5.16 -10.15
CA VAL A 242 -7.38 -5.03 -8.74
C VAL A 242 -8.52 -4.04 -8.67
N THR A 243 -9.61 -4.43 -8.02
CA THR A 243 -10.75 -3.56 -7.74
C THR A 243 -10.93 -3.40 -6.24
N MET A 244 -11.14 -2.17 -5.79
CA MET A 244 -11.57 -1.87 -4.43
C MET A 244 -12.92 -1.19 -4.44
N GLU A 245 -13.79 -1.57 -3.52
CA GLU A 245 -15.11 -0.98 -3.33
C GLU A 245 -15.31 -0.63 -1.86
N GLY A 246 -15.95 0.50 -1.59
CA GLY A 246 -16.23 0.96 -0.23
C GLY A 246 -17.73 1.21 -0.03
N TRP A 247 -18.24 0.93 1.16
CA TRP A 247 -19.60 1.26 1.54
C TRP A 247 -19.74 1.48 3.05
N ALA A 248 -20.73 2.29 3.44
CA ALA A 248 -21.01 2.62 4.82
C ALA A 248 -22.50 2.56 5.13
N GLY A 249 -22.83 2.46 6.41
CA GLY A 249 -24.20 2.29 6.91
C GLY A 249 -24.71 0.85 6.87
N SER A 250 -26.02 0.69 7.06
CA SER A 250 -26.70 -0.60 7.18
C SER A 250 -28.20 -0.49 6.90
N GLY A 251 -28.86 -1.63 6.68
CA GLY A 251 -30.31 -1.66 6.44
C GLY A 251 -30.69 -0.95 5.14
N ASP A 252 -31.63 -0.02 5.22
CA ASP A 252 -32.10 0.83 4.12
C ASP A 252 -31.22 2.06 3.86
N ARG A 253 -30.19 2.29 4.69
CA ARG A 253 -29.27 3.43 4.59
C ARG A 253 -27.85 2.96 4.32
N VAL A 254 -27.62 2.50 3.10
CA VAL A 254 -26.28 2.14 2.63
C VAL A 254 -25.83 3.14 1.59
N ILE A 255 -24.65 3.72 1.82
CA ILE A 255 -23.98 4.63 0.89
C ILE A 255 -22.74 3.96 0.31
N GLY A 256 -22.58 4.05 -1.01
CA GLY A 256 -21.43 3.51 -1.72
C GLY A 256 -20.39 4.59 -2.02
N PHE A 257 -19.12 4.21 -2.01
CA PHE A 257 -17.98 5.03 -2.44
C PHE A 257 -17.65 4.81 -3.94
N GLY A 258 -18.45 4.00 -4.63
CA GLY A 258 -18.12 3.46 -5.94
C GLY A 258 -16.97 2.45 -5.89
N GLY A 259 -16.47 2.11 -7.07
CA GLY A 259 -15.30 1.25 -7.25
C GLY A 259 -14.10 2.03 -7.78
N VAL A 260 -12.90 1.56 -7.42
CA VAL A 260 -11.64 1.95 -8.04
C VAL A 260 -10.95 0.69 -8.57
N SER A 261 -10.67 0.67 -9.87
CA SER A 261 -10.04 -0.47 -10.52
C SER A 261 -8.78 -0.04 -11.24
N ALA A 262 -7.72 -0.83 -11.11
CA ALA A 262 -6.46 -0.60 -11.80
C ALA A 262 -5.94 -1.89 -12.41
N LYS A 263 -5.52 -1.82 -13.68
CA LYS A 263 -4.86 -2.91 -14.39
C LYS A 263 -3.36 -2.77 -14.26
N ILE A 264 -2.68 -3.87 -13.89
CA ILE A 264 -1.23 -3.97 -13.94
C ILE A 264 -0.81 -4.08 -15.40
N LEU A 265 -0.02 -3.11 -15.84
CA LEU A 265 0.54 -3.10 -17.18
C LEU A 265 1.97 -3.66 -17.14
N PRO A 266 2.42 -4.29 -18.24
CA PRO A 266 3.82 -4.67 -18.37
C PRO A 266 4.75 -3.50 -18.08
N ALA A 267 5.84 -3.81 -17.38
CA ALA A 267 6.93 -2.86 -17.20
C ALA A 267 7.42 -2.38 -18.57
N LYS A 268 7.80 -1.10 -18.66
CA LYS A 268 8.43 -0.58 -19.88
C LYS A 268 9.78 -1.27 -20.06
N GLU A 269 10.00 -1.85 -21.23
CA GLU A 269 11.33 -2.33 -21.63
C GLU A 269 12.22 -1.12 -21.93
N PHE A 270 13.39 -1.09 -21.30
CA PHE A 270 14.42 -0.09 -21.59
C PHE A 270 15.49 -0.71 -22.50
N PRO A 271 16.06 0.05 -23.46
CA PRO A 271 16.95 -0.47 -24.50
C PRO A 271 18.21 -1.20 -23.99
N TRP A 272 18.58 -1.01 -22.73
CA TRP A 272 19.75 -1.61 -22.07
C TRP A 272 19.39 -2.70 -21.05
N CYS A 273 18.09 -2.98 -20.85
CA CYS A 273 17.61 -4.17 -20.14
C CYS A 273 17.46 -5.31 -21.15
N THR A 274 18.57 -5.76 -21.71
CA THR A 274 18.63 -7.09 -22.35
C THR A 274 19.08 -8.11 -21.31
N PRO A 275 18.43 -9.29 -21.25
CA PRO A 275 18.79 -10.37 -20.33
C PRO A 275 20.23 -10.86 -20.50
#